data_AF-A0A834HN08-F1
#
_entry.id   AF-A0A834HN08-F1
#
_cell.length_a   1.000
_cell.length_b   1.000
_cell.length_c   1.000
_cell.angle_alpha   90.00
_cell.angle_beta   90.00
_cell.angle_gamma   90.00
#
_symmetry.space_group_name_H-M   'P 1'
#
loop_
_entity.id
_entity.type
_entity.pdbx_description
1 polymer ?
#
loop_
_entity_poly.entity_id
_entity_poly.type
_entity_poly.pdbx_seq_one_letter_code
_entity_poly.pdbx_strand_id
1 'polypeptide(L)'
;MSTEDGEHSGCPKEVVTDENIKKIHKMIWNERKLKLNETADTLKLSTERVHHIIHEYLGMGKHRAHWVPRELTFDQKQRRVDDSEQCLKMIKRNKPEFLRRCVRMDET
;
A
#
# COMPACT_ATOMS: atom_id res chain seq x y z
N MET A 1 38.84 13.59 41.40
CA MET A 1 37.88 12.46 41.34
C MET A 1 37.09 12.66 40.06
N SER A 2 37.52 12.02 38.98
CA SER A 2 36.80 12.06 37.69
C SER A 2 36.12 10.71 37.53
N THR A 3 34.80 10.70 37.56
CA THR A 3 33.98 9.53 37.26
C THR A 3 33.93 9.37 35.75
N GLU A 4 34.63 8.36 35.25
CA GLU A 4 34.58 7.95 33.85
C GLU A 4 33.22 7.29 33.60
N ASP A 5 32.35 7.95 32.85
CA ASP A 5 31.11 7.34 32.37
C ASP A 5 31.48 6.18 31.43
N GLY A 6 31.20 4.95 31.88
CA GLY A 6 31.38 3.75 31.08
C GLY A 6 30.51 3.77 29.83
N GLU A 7 30.98 3.06 28.78
CA GLU A 7 30.24 2.90 27.53
C GLU A 7 28.82 2.40 27.82
N HIS A 8 27.84 3.27 27.62
CA HIS A 8 26.44 2.90 27.75
C HIS A 8 26.12 1.90 26.65
N SER A 9 25.82 0.66 27.03
CA SER A 9 25.26 -0.34 26.12
C SER A 9 23.88 0.12 25.68
N GLY A 10 23.81 0.91 24.61
CA GLY A 10 22.55 1.29 23.98
C GLY A 10 21.72 0.04 23.66
N CYS A 11 20.41 0.14 23.90
CA CYS A 11 19.37 -0.88 23.72
C CYS A 11 19.71 -1.95 22.66
N PRO A 12 19.59 -3.26 22.98
CA PRO A 12 20.07 -4.32 22.10
C PRO A 12 19.44 -4.24 20.70
N LYS A 13 20.30 -4.30 19.67
CA LYS A 13 19.92 -4.51 18.26
C LYS A 13 19.21 -5.86 18.02
N GLU A 14 19.10 -6.68 19.05
CA GLU A 14 18.52 -8.02 19.09
C GLU A 14 17.03 -8.07 18.75
N VAL A 15 16.32 -6.93 18.81
CA VAL A 15 14.88 -6.87 18.47
C VAL A 15 14.63 -6.92 16.96
N VAL A 16 15.58 -6.46 16.14
CA VAL A 16 15.48 -6.48 14.67
C VAL A 16 16.10 -7.76 14.14
N THR A 17 15.47 -8.89 14.43
CA THR A 17 15.83 -10.18 13.83
C THR A 17 15.21 -10.33 12.44
N ASP A 18 15.88 -11.09 11.57
CA ASP A 18 15.34 -11.49 10.26
C ASP A 18 13.98 -12.18 10.39
N GLU A 19 13.74 -12.88 11.50
CA GLU A 19 12.45 -13.49 11.80
C GLU A 19 11.34 -12.46 11.97
N ASN A 20 11.60 -11.40 12.74
CA ASN A 20 10.64 -10.33 12.97
C ASN A 20 10.39 -9.53 11.69
N ILE A 21 11.43 -9.26 10.90
CA ILE A 21 11.29 -8.63 9.58
C ILE A 21 10.37 -9.46 8.66
N LYS A 22 10.61 -10.77 8.56
CA LYS A 22 9.78 -11.68 7.75
C LYS A 22 8.34 -11.76 8.25
N LYS A 23 8.12 -11.78 9.57
CA LYS A 23 6.77 -11.77 10.16
C LYS A 23 6.03 -10.49 9.83
N ILE A 24 6.65 -9.32 10.04
CA ILE A 24 6.05 -8.01 9.71
C ILE A 24 5.72 -7.93 8.22
N HIS A 25 6.66 -8.35 7.35
CA HIS A 25 6.42 -8.39 5.91
C HIS A 25 5.21 -9.25 5.54
N LYS A 26 5.07 -10.44 6.13
CA LYS A 26 3.93 -11.33 5.88
C LYS A 26 2.61 -10.73 6.37
N MET A 27 2.60 -10.07 7.53
CA MET A 27 1.40 -9.43 8.08
C MET A 27 0.92 -8.29 7.16
N ILE A 28 1.83 -7.43 6.70
CA ILE A 28 1.53 -6.32 5.79
C ILE A 28 1.05 -6.83 4.43
N TRP A 29 1.67 -7.90 3.92
CA TRP A 29 1.30 -8.49 2.63
C TRP A 29 -0.12 -9.06 2.64
N ASN A 30 -0.53 -9.68 3.76
CA ASN A 30 -1.87 -10.26 3.91
C ASN A 30 -2.94 -9.18 4.14
N GLU A 31 -2.64 -8.18 4.97
CA GLU A 31 -3.59 -7.15 5.36
C GLU A 31 -3.05 -5.74 5.07
N ARG A 32 -3.51 -5.16 3.95
CA ARG A 32 -3.10 -3.81 3.54
C ARG A 32 -3.49 -2.70 4.53
N LYS A 33 -4.49 -2.93 5.40
CA LYS A 33 -5.01 -1.94 6.35
C LYS A 33 -4.50 -2.14 7.78
N LEU A 34 -3.49 -2.98 7.97
CA LEU A 34 -2.94 -3.29 9.29
C LEU A 34 -2.43 -2.03 10.00
N LYS A 35 -2.76 -1.88 11.29
CA LYS A 35 -2.23 -0.78 12.11
C LYS A 35 -0.86 -1.13 12.69
N LEU A 36 -0.03 -0.09 12.85
CA LEU A 36 1.28 -0.23 13.51
C LEU A 36 1.15 -0.78 14.93
N ASN A 37 0.15 -0.31 15.69
CA ASN A 37 -0.08 -0.77 17.06
C ASN A 37 -0.47 -2.26 17.10
N GLU A 38 -1.36 -2.70 16.21
CA GLU A 38 -1.77 -4.12 16.14
C GLU A 38 -0.57 -5.03 15.83
N THR A 39 0.35 -4.57 14.98
CA THR A 39 1.59 -5.29 14.67
C THR A 39 2.55 -5.31 15.87
N ALA A 40 2.69 -4.18 16.55
CA ALA A 40 3.52 -4.02 17.74
C ALA A 40 3.04 -4.94 18.87
N ASP A 41 1.73 -4.95 19.14
CA ASP A 41 1.11 -5.80 20.17
C ASP A 41 1.29 -7.29 19.85
N THR A 42 1.09 -7.67 18.57
CA THR A 42 1.22 -9.07 18.12
C THR A 42 2.65 -9.60 18.28
N LEU A 43 3.64 -8.78 17.95
CA LEU A 43 5.06 -9.16 18.02
C LEU A 43 5.70 -8.80 19.36
N LYS A 44 4.94 -8.21 20.29
CA LYS A 44 5.43 -7.66 21.57
C LYS A 44 6.63 -6.73 21.39
N LEU A 45 6.58 -5.90 20.35
CA LEU A 45 7.59 -4.91 20.02
C LEU A 45 7.07 -3.51 20.33
N SER A 46 7.97 -2.55 20.54
CA SER A 46 7.58 -1.14 20.54
C SER A 46 7.12 -0.70 19.15
N THR A 47 6.12 0.18 19.08
CA THR A 47 5.62 0.78 17.83
C THR A 47 6.71 1.47 17.01
N GLU A 48 7.66 2.13 17.66
CA GLU A 48 8.82 2.77 17.03
C GLU A 48 9.70 1.76 16.27
N ARG A 49 9.98 0.60 16.87
CA ARG A 49 10.76 -0.46 16.22
C ARG A 49 10.04 -1.06 15.02
N VAL A 50 8.73 -1.28 15.13
CA VAL A 50 7.92 -1.74 13.99
C VAL A 50 7.97 -0.71 12.86
N HIS A 51 7.79 0.57 13.18
CA HIS A 51 7.90 1.66 12.20
C HIS A 51 9.27 1.70 11.53
N HIS A 52 10.34 1.58 12.31
CA HIS A 52 11.71 1.52 11.82
C HIS A 52 11.95 0.32 10.90
N ILE A 53 11.44 -0.87 11.23
CA ILE A 53 11.54 -2.05 10.36
C ILE A 53 10.82 -1.84 9.04
N ILE A 54 9.61 -1.27 9.07
CA ILE A 54 8.81 -1.03 7.87
C ILE A 54 9.50 -0.02 6.94
N HIS A 55 10.03 1.06 7.49
CA HIS A 55 10.65 2.12 6.71
C HIS A 55 12.08 1.79 6.25
N GLU A 56 12.95 1.37 7.17
CA GLU A 56 14.39 1.23 6.88
C GLU A 56 14.76 -0.15 6.30
N TYR A 57 14.10 -1.23 6.76
CA TYR A 57 14.44 -2.59 6.32
C TYR A 57 13.55 -3.09 5.19
N LEU A 58 12.27 -2.75 5.20
CA LEU A 58 11.33 -3.14 4.13
C LEU A 58 11.16 -2.08 3.05
N GLY A 59 11.61 -0.83 3.28
CA GLY A 59 11.46 0.26 2.31
C GLY A 59 10.00 0.62 2.00
N MET A 60 9.07 0.29 2.90
CA MET A 60 7.64 0.45 2.69
C MET A 60 7.13 1.77 3.24
N GLY A 61 6.20 2.40 2.52
CA GLY A 61 5.53 3.64 2.92
C GLY A 61 4.04 3.45 3.18
N LYS A 62 3.48 4.29 4.05
CA LYS A 62 2.03 4.33 4.26
C LYS A 62 1.35 5.01 3.07
N HIS A 63 0.58 4.24 2.31
CA HIS A 63 -0.27 4.77 1.25
C HIS A 63 -1.70 4.96 1.73
N ARG A 64 -2.31 6.10 1.36
CA ARG A 64 -3.73 6.34 1.60
C ARG A 64 -4.57 5.56 0.58
N ALA A 65 -5.72 5.07 1.01
CA ALA A 65 -6.71 4.53 0.07
C ALA A 65 -7.32 5.69 -0.74
N HIS A 66 -7.53 5.47 -2.04
CA HIS A 66 -8.27 6.39 -2.88
C HIS A 66 -9.78 6.18 -2.67
N TRP A 67 -10.55 7.27 -2.68
CA TRP A 67 -12.00 7.21 -2.67
C TRP A 67 -12.50 6.64 -4.00
N VAL A 68 -13.32 5.59 -3.93
CA VAL A 68 -13.98 5.02 -5.10
C VAL A 68 -15.45 5.45 -5.05
N PRO A 69 -15.97 6.15 -6.08
CA PRO A 69 -17.34 6.72 -6.06
C PRO A 69 -18.46 5.70 -5.84
N ARG A 70 -18.26 4.45 -6.27
CA ARG A 70 -19.26 3.39 -6.14
C ARG A 70 -18.61 2.02 -6.03
N GLU A 71 -19.20 1.17 -5.20
CA GLU A 71 -18.92 -0.26 -5.23
C GLU A 71 -19.76 -0.91 -6.34
N LEU A 72 -19.08 -1.56 -7.27
CA LEU A 72 -19.70 -2.18 -8.44
C LEU A 72 -19.95 -3.67 -8.20
N THR A 73 -21.09 -4.16 -8.66
CA THR A 73 -21.37 -5.60 -8.72
C THR A 73 -20.47 -6.28 -9.75
N PHE A 74 -20.40 -7.62 -9.69
CA PHE A 74 -19.63 -8.40 -10.66
C PHE A 74 -20.07 -8.11 -12.10
N ASP A 75 -21.38 -8.13 -12.37
CA ASP A 75 -21.92 -7.88 -13.70
C ASP A 75 -21.63 -6.45 -14.21
N GLN A 76 -21.67 -5.46 -13.31
CA GLN A 76 -21.32 -4.08 -13.65
C GLN A 76 -19.83 -3.95 -14.01
N LYS A 77 -18.95 -4.70 -13.34
CA LYS A 77 -17.52 -4.73 -13.69
C LYS A 77 -17.31 -5.38 -15.05
N GLN A 78 -17.96 -6.51 -15.32
CA GLN A 78 -17.84 -7.20 -16.60
C GLN A 78 -18.33 -6.30 -17.74
N ARG A 79 -19.51 -5.69 -17.59
CA ARG A 79 -20.05 -4.75 -18.58
C ARG A 79 -19.07 -3.62 -18.89
N ARG A 80 -18.44 -3.03 -17.86
CA ARG A 80 -17.45 -1.97 -18.04
C ARG A 80 -16.21 -2.45 -18.80
N VAL A 81 -15.75 -3.68 -18.56
CA VAL A 81 -14.64 -4.27 -19.33
C VAL A 81 -15.05 -4.44 -20.78
N ASP A 82 -16.20 -5.05 -21.05
CA ASP A 82 -16.70 -5.31 -22.40
C ASP A 82 -16.84 -3.99 -23.21
N ASP A 83 -17.48 -2.98 -22.62
CA ASP A 83 -17.68 -1.67 -23.23
C ASP A 83 -16.33 -0.97 -23.52
N SER A 84 -15.37 -1.09 -22.58
CA SER A 84 -14.03 -0.52 -22.73
C SER A 84 -13.23 -1.22 -23.83
N GLU A 85 -13.32 -2.55 -23.93
CA GLU A 85 -12.68 -3.32 -25.00
C GLU A 85 -13.24 -2.96 -26.38
N GLN A 86 -14.55 -2.76 -26.48
CA GLN A 86 -15.19 -2.30 -27.72
C GLN A 86 -14.68 -0.91 -28.10
N CYS A 87 -14.66 0.04 -27.16
CA CYS A 87 -14.12 1.37 -27.39
C CYS A 87 -12.64 1.32 -27.81
N LEU A 88 -11.84 0.48 -27.16
CA LEU A 88 -10.42 0.29 -27.48
C LEU A 88 -10.22 -0.26 -28.90
N LYS A 89 -11.04 -1.22 -29.35
CA LYS A 89 -11.01 -1.73 -30.74
C LYS A 89 -11.29 -0.62 -31.75
N MET A 90 -12.28 0.23 -31.49
CA MET A 90 -12.61 1.37 -32.35
C MET A 90 -11.47 2.39 -32.40
N ILE A 91 -10.88 2.71 -31.24
CA ILE A 91 -9.72 3.62 -31.13
C ILE A 91 -8.51 3.05 -31.90
N LYS A 92 -8.22 1.75 -31.76
CA LYS A 92 -7.11 1.10 -32.48
C LYS A 92 -7.30 1.08 -33.98
N ARG A 93 -8.55 0.97 -34.46
CA ARG A 93 -8.87 0.97 -35.91
C ARG A 93 -8.65 2.34 -36.53
N ASN A 94 -9.17 3.41 -35.92
CA ASN A 94 -8.98 4.78 -36.41
C ASN A 94 -9.20 5.81 -35.30
N LYS A 95 -8.17 6.06 -34.50
CA LYS A 95 -8.20 7.02 -33.39
C LYS A 95 -8.65 8.44 -33.78
N PRO A 96 -8.09 9.09 -34.82
CA PRO A 96 -8.46 10.48 -35.12
C PRO A 96 -9.92 10.62 -35.57
N GLU A 97 -10.44 9.68 -36.36
CA GLU A 97 -11.86 9.69 -36.76
C GLU A 97 -12.79 9.43 -35.57
N PHE A 98 -12.46 8.44 -34.73
CA PHE A 98 -13.24 8.11 -33.54
C PHE A 98 -13.37 9.31 -32.59
N LEU A 99 -12.25 9.98 -32.30
CA LEU A 99 -12.24 11.15 -31.41
C LEU A 99 -12.97 12.35 -32.03
N ARG A 100 -12.87 12.57 -33.35
CA ARG A 100 -13.61 13.64 -34.04
C ARG A 100 -15.13 13.51 -33.90
N ARG A 101 -15.65 12.28 -33.83
CA ARG A 101 -17.09 12.01 -33.70
C ARG A 101 -17.57 11.93 -32.25
N CYS A 102 -16.67 11.87 -31.28
CA CYS A 102 -17.03 11.73 -29.88
C CYS A 102 -17.47 13.08 -29.30
N VAL A 103 -18.76 13.20 -29.00
CA VAL A 103 -19.35 14.33 -28.25
C VAL A 103 -19.84 13.80 -26.91
N ARG A 104 -19.48 14.45 -25.81
CA ARG A 104 -19.86 14.08 -24.45
C ARG A 104 -20.47 15.29 -23.75
N MET A 105 -21.50 15.06 -22.96
CA MET A 105 -22.13 16.05 -22.11
C MET A 105 -22.54 15.37 -20.81
N ASP A 106 -22.30 16.04 -19.70
CA ASP A 106 -22.74 15.68 -18.36
C ASP A 106 -23.39 16.90 -17.70
N GLU A 107 -24.40 16.64 -16.86
CA GLU A 107 -25.05 17.67 -16.04
C GLU A 107 -24.41 17.65 -14.65
N THR A 108 -24.16 18.85 -14.09
CA THR A 108 -23.62 19.02 -12.73
C THR A 108 -24.72 19.33 -11.73
#